data_AF-A0A2T4JCV8-F1
#
_entry.id   AF-A0A2T4JCV8-F1
#
_cell.length_a   1.000
_cell.length_b   1.000
_cell.length_c   1.000
_cell.angle_alpha   90.00
_cell.angle_beta   90.00
_cell.angle_gamma   90.00
#
_symmetry.space_group_name_H-M   'P 1'
#
loop_
_entity.id
_entity.type
_entity.pdbx_description
1 polymer ?
#
loop_
_entity_poly.entity_id
_entity_poly.type
_entity_poly.pdbx_seq_one_letter_code
_entity_poly.pdbx_strand_id
1 'polypeptide(L)'
;MPLRTEARVAPPEGAAESRRDFGEILAHALAERAAGRGSLPVLLGVDGPDLATLRDRWAPGLALPDLTEAAPAPLPEQQAVITLILWRAGRADATARALARIIARRALEPRHLWEDLGLSNRPALTALIARHLPGLAAANGQKMRWKKFLYRQVCLDDGLSLCLSPVCDDCPEWALCFAPEEAATPAAPATAAHP
;
A
#
# COMPACT_ATOMS: atom_id res chain seq x y z
N MET A 1 -12.32 3.19 -49.87
CA MET A 1 -12.40 2.77 -48.45
C MET A 1 -11.57 3.73 -47.62
N PRO A 2 -12.15 4.62 -46.80
CA PRO A 2 -11.34 5.48 -45.95
C PRO A 2 -10.89 4.68 -44.73
N LEU A 3 -9.58 4.71 -44.45
CA LEU A 3 -8.97 4.24 -43.22
C LEU A 3 -9.56 5.04 -42.06
N ARG A 4 -10.30 4.37 -41.16
CA ARG A 4 -10.72 4.96 -39.88
C ARG A 4 -9.46 5.32 -39.10
N THR A 5 -9.21 6.61 -38.95
CA THR A 5 -8.31 7.13 -37.93
C THR A 5 -8.95 6.84 -36.58
N GLU A 6 -8.44 5.84 -35.87
CA GLU A 6 -8.79 5.55 -34.48
C GLU A 6 -8.47 6.81 -33.67
N ALA A 7 -9.51 7.48 -33.15
CA ALA A 7 -9.34 8.62 -32.27
C ALA A 7 -8.59 8.15 -31.01
N ARG A 8 -7.37 8.65 -30.82
CA ARG A 8 -6.56 8.35 -29.64
C ARG A 8 -7.28 8.91 -28.41
N VAL A 9 -8.00 8.05 -27.70
CA VAL A 9 -8.64 8.40 -26.42
C VAL A 9 -7.55 8.91 -25.49
N ALA A 10 -7.73 10.13 -24.98
CA ALA A 10 -6.83 10.70 -24.00
C ALA A 10 -6.76 9.77 -22.79
N PRO A 11 -5.56 9.46 -22.25
CA PRO A 11 -5.46 8.62 -21.07
C PRO A 11 -6.24 9.26 -19.91
N PRO A 12 -6.86 8.46 -19.03
CA PRO A 12 -7.58 9.00 -17.89
C PRO A 12 -6.63 9.85 -17.03
N GLU A 13 -7.18 10.89 -16.41
CA GLU A 13 -6.44 11.79 -15.53
C GLU A 13 -5.69 10.99 -14.45
N GLY A 14 -4.42 11.32 -14.20
CA GLY A 14 -3.58 10.60 -13.24
C GLY A 14 -2.93 9.31 -13.77
N ALA A 15 -3.16 8.91 -15.03
CA ALA A 15 -2.62 7.64 -15.55
C ALA A 15 -1.09 7.61 -15.61
N ALA A 16 -0.43 8.73 -15.88
CA ALA A 16 1.04 8.79 -15.93
C ALA A 16 1.65 8.60 -14.54
N GLU A 17 1.05 9.23 -13.53
CA GLU A 17 1.40 9.12 -12.11
C GLU A 17 1.15 7.70 -11.62
N SER A 18 0.00 7.10 -11.95
CA SER A 18 -0.27 5.71 -11.60
C SER A 18 0.71 4.75 -12.27
N ARG A 19 1.11 4.97 -13.53
CA ARG A 19 2.16 4.16 -14.18
C ARG A 19 3.50 4.30 -13.47
N ARG A 20 3.89 5.52 -13.07
CA ARG A 20 5.11 5.76 -12.29
C ARG A 20 5.07 4.99 -10.97
N ASP A 21 4.03 5.21 -10.17
CA ASP A 21 3.95 4.66 -8.81
C ASP A 21 3.88 3.12 -8.81
N PHE A 22 3.08 2.52 -9.70
CA PHE A 22 3.08 1.05 -9.84
C PHE A 22 4.39 0.52 -10.41
N GLY A 23 5.04 1.27 -11.31
CA GLY A 23 6.37 0.95 -11.80
C GLY A 23 7.41 0.92 -10.68
N GLU A 24 7.40 1.92 -9.79
CA GLU A 24 8.26 2.00 -8.60
C GLU A 24 8.01 0.81 -7.65
N ILE A 25 6.75 0.49 -7.37
CA ILE A 25 6.37 -0.65 -6.52
C ILE A 25 6.89 -1.98 -7.09
N LEU A 26 6.67 -2.21 -8.38
CA LEU A 26 7.10 -3.44 -9.04
C LEU A 26 8.62 -3.52 -9.15
N ALA A 27 9.30 -2.42 -9.47
CA ALA A 27 10.76 -2.35 -9.54
C ALA A 27 11.39 -2.60 -8.16
N HIS A 28 10.81 -2.06 -7.09
CA HIS A 28 11.24 -2.33 -5.73
C HIS A 28 11.14 -3.83 -5.42
N ALA A 29 9.98 -4.44 -5.63
CA ALA A 29 9.78 -5.87 -5.38
C ALA A 29 10.73 -6.76 -6.23
N LEU A 30 11.00 -6.39 -7.48
CA LEU A 30 12.00 -7.07 -8.32
C LEU A 30 13.41 -7.01 -7.72
N ALA A 31 13.82 -5.85 -7.19
CA ALA A 31 15.12 -5.70 -6.54
C ALA A 31 15.22 -6.57 -5.27
N GLU A 32 14.15 -6.64 -4.48
CA GLU A 32 14.10 -7.50 -3.29
C GLU A 32 14.15 -8.99 -3.65
N ARG A 33 13.43 -9.39 -4.70
CA ARG A 33 13.49 -10.74 -5.25
C ARG A 33 14.90 -11.08 -5.71
N ALA A 34 15.56 -10.19 -6.45
CA ALA A 34 16.94 -10.38 -6.90
C ALA A 34 17.91 -10.52 -5.73
N ALA A 35 17.61 -9.89 -4.60
CA ALA A 35 18.34 -10.04 -3.33
C ALA A 35 17.96 -11.30 -2.53
N GLY A 36 17.10 -12.18 -3.08
CA GLY A 36 16.73 -13.46 -2.44
C GLY A 36 15.68 -13.34 -1.33
N ARG A 37 14.92 -12.23 -1.25
CA ARG A 37 13.91 -12.03 -0.19
C ARG A 37 12.61 -12.82 -0.38
N GLY A 38 12.43 -13.50 -1.52
CA GLY A 38 11.24 -14.30 -1.85
C GLY A 38 10.74 -14.05 -3.27
N SER A 39 9.72 -14.80 -3.71
CA SER A 39 9.08 -14.61 -5.01
C SER A 39 8.16 -13.37 -5.00
N LEU A 40 7.79 -12.87 -6.20
CA LEU A 40 6.93 -11.68 -6.29
C LEU A 40 5.58 -11.84 -5.56
N PRO A 41 4.86 -12.98 -5.67
CA PRO A 41 3.61 -13.16 -4.94
C PRO A 41 3.78 -13.14 -3.42
N VAL A 42 4.91 -13.60 -2.88
CA VAL A 42 5.23 -13.53 -1.45
C VAL A 42 5.51 -12.10 -1.00
N LEU A 43 6.29 -11.35 -1.78
CA LEU A 43 6.70 -9.98 -1.45
C LEU A 43 5.55 -8.98 -1.55
N LEU A 44 4.66 -9.15 -2.54
CA LEU A 44 3.54 -8.25 -2.80
C LEU A 44 2.22 -8.75 -2.21
N GLY A 45 2.14 -10.02 -1.80
CA GLY A 45 0.92 -10.63 -1.31
C GLY A 45 -0.17 -10.75 -2.38
N VAL A 46 0.19 -10.77 -3.66
CA VAL A 46 -0.75 -10.80 -4.81
C VAL A 46 -0.39 -11.97 -5.72
N ASP A 47 -1.40 -12.73 -6.15
CA ASP A 47 -1.19 -13.89 -7.01
C ASP A 47 -0.59 -13.51 -8.37
N GLY A 48 0.17 -14.42 -8.97
CA GLY A 48 0.83 -14.20 -10.25
C GLY A 48 -0.08 -13.68 -11.37
N PRO A 49 -1.29 -14.24 -11.59
CA PRO A 49 -2.23 -13.71 -12.60
C PRO A 49 -2.70 -12.27 -12.33
N ASP A 50 -2.88 -11.89 -11.06
CA ASP A 50 -3.26 -10.53 -10.68
C ASP A 50 -2.07 -9.56 -10.85
N LEU A 51 -0.84 -10.00 -10.57
CA LEU A 51 0.38 -9.25 -10.89
C LEU A 51 0.54 -9.05 -12.40
N ALA A 52 0.23 -10.05 -13.22
CA ALA A 52 0.24 -9.93 -14.67
C ALA A 52 -0.78 -8.86 -15.14
N THR A 53 -1.99 -8.90 -14.59
CA THR A 53 -3.04 -7.90 -14.87
C THR A 53 -2.60 -6.49 -14.46
N LEU A 54 -1.96 -6.35 -13.29
CA LEU A 54 -1.47 -5.07 -12.81
C LEU A 54 -0.33 -4.52 -13.69
N ARG A 55 0.62 -5.37 -14.08
CA ARG A 55 1.70 -5.06 -15.04
C ARG A 55 1.13 -4.59 -16.36
N ASP A 56 0.23 -5.35 -16.97
CA ASP A 56 -0.29 -5.04 -18.30
C ASP A 56 -1.02 -3.70 -18.33
N ARG A 57 -1.64 -3.32 -17.21
CA ARG A 57 -2.32 -2.04 -17.06
C ARG A 57 -1.39 -0.86 -16.78
N TRP A 58 -0.43 -1.02 -15.87
CA TRP A 58 0.32 0.12 -15.30
C TRP A 58 1.82 0.11 -15.58
N ALA A 59 2.41 -1.03 -15.93
CA ALA A 59 3.82 -1.15 -16.28
C ALA A 59 3.99 -2.06 -17.51
N PRO A 60 3.33 -1.75 -18.65
CA PRO A 60 3.40 -2.59 -19.83
C PRO A 60 4.86 -2.73 -20.30
N GLY A 61 5.27 -3.98 -20.56
CA GLY A 61 6.64 -4.32 -20.97
C GLY A 61 7.61 -4.62 -19.82
N LEU A 62 7.22 -4.42 -18.55
CA LEU A 62 8.05 -4.85 -17.42
C LEU A 62 8.04 -6.37 -17.29
N ALA A 63 9.20 -7.02 -17.40
CA ALA A 63 9.30 -8.46 -17.22
C ALA A 63 9.13 -8.83 -15.74
N LEU A 64 8.03 -9.53 -15.41
CA LEU A 64 7.78 -10.05 -14.08
C LEU A 64 7.97 -11.58 -14.07
N PRO A 65 8.85 -12.13 -13.20
CA PRO A 65 8.93 -13.56 -12.95
C PRO A 65 7.79 -14.06 -12.03
N ASP A 66 7.75 -15.36 -11.77
CA ASP A 66 6.88 -16.02 -10.77
C ASP A 66 5.35 -15.88 -11.00
N LEU A 67 4.93 -15.51 -12.22
CA LEU A 67 3.51 -15.22 -12.51
C LEU A 67 2.59 -16.45 -12.50
N THR A 68 3.15 -17.66 -12.36
CA THR A 68 2.39 -18.91 -12.18
C THR A 68 2.23 -19.29 -10.72
N GLU A 69 2.90 -18.60 -9.80
CA GLU A 69 2.82 -18.86 -8.36
C GLU A 69 1.63 -18.15 -7.72
N ALA A 70 1.11 -18.73 -6.65
CA ALA A 70 0.11 -18.12 -5.78
C ALA A 70 0.80 -17.37 -4.63
N ALA A 71 0.20 -16.27 -4.18
CA ALA A 71 0.61 -15.63 -2.95
C ALA A 71 0.24 -16.54 -1.75
N PRO A 72 1.01 -16.49 -0.66
CA PRO A 72 0.60 -17.10 0.60
C PRO A 72 -0.77 -16.57 1.04
N ALA A 73 -1.52 -17.41 1.77
CA ALA A 73 -2.72 -16.95 2.45
C ALA A 73 -2.37 -15.76 3.37
N PRO A 74 -3.14 -14.66 3.34
CA PRO A 74 -2.85 -13.50 4.16
C PRO A 74 -2.96 -13.87 5.65
N LEU A 75 -2.05 -13.34 6.46
CA LEU A 75 -2.17 -13.43 7.91
C LEU A 75 -3.45 -12.72 8.38
N PRO A 76 -4.02 -13.06 9.57
CA PRO A 76 -5.23 -12.42 10.07
C PRO A 76 -5.15 -10.89 10.09
N GLU A 77 -4.02 -10.33 10.51
CA GLU A 77 -3.77 -8.89 10.52
C GLU A 77 -3.77 -8.28 9.11
N GLN A 78 -3.15 -8.95 8.14
CA GLN A 78 -3.18 -8.51 6.73
C GLN A 78 -4.61 -8.55 6.20
N GLN A 79 -5.36 -9.61 6.52
CA GLN A 79 -6.73 -9.79 6.07
C GLN A 79 -7.66 -8.70 6.64
N ALA A 80 -7.48 -8.32 7.91
CA ALA A 80 -8.22 -7.22 8.52
C ALA A 80 -7.94 -5.89 7.81
N VAL A 81 -6.67 -5.59 7.50
CA VAL A 81 -6.28 -4.39 6.76
C VAL A 81 -6.83 -4.40 5.33
N ILE A 82 -6.80 -5.54 4.62
CA ILE A 82 -7.39 -5.68 3.29
C ILE A 82 -8.89 -5.36 3.32
N THR A 83 -9.62 -5.97 4.26
CA THR A 83 -11.05 -5.76 4.44
C THR A 83 -11.36 -4.29 4.73
N LEU A 84 -10.65 -3.68 5.68
CA LEU A 84 -10.77 -2.26 6.00
C LEU A 84 -10.55 -1.36 4.78
N ILE A 85 -9.47 -1.60 4.02
CA ILE A 85 -9.13 -0.80 2.85
C ILE A 85 -10.25 -0.86 1.82
N LEU A 86 -10.72 -2.06 1.47
CA LEU A 86 -11.75 -2.24 0.45
C LEU A 86 -13.11 -1.69 0.91
N TRP A 87 -13.46 -1.87 2.18
CA TRP A 87 -14.67 -1.29 2.77
C TRP A 87 -14.64 0.24 2.70
N ARG A 88 -13.54 0.87 3.13
CA ARG A 88 -13.41 2.33 3.08
C ARG A 88 -13.26 2.90 1.67
N ALA A 89 -12.62 2.19 0.75
CA ALA A 89 -12.32 2.70 -0.59
C ALA A 89 -13.58 3.02 -1.41
N GLY A 90 -14.71 2.35 -1.11
CA GLY A 90 -15.95 2.50 -1.88
C GLY A 90 -15.86 1.96 -3.31
N ARG A 91 -14.77 1.25 -3.64
CA ARG A 91 -14.53 0.61 -4.92
C ARG A 91 -13.67 -0.63 -4.72
N ALA A 92 -13.86 -1.64 -5.56
CA ALA A 92 -13.14 -2.91 -5.47
C ALA A 92 -12.82 -3.46 -6.86
N ASP A 93 -12.45 -2.64 -7.84
CA ASP A 93 -11.94 -3.16 -9.11
C ASP A 93 -10.59 -3.89 -8.93
N ALA A 94 -10.11 -4.58 -9.98
CA ALA A 94 -8.90 -5.40 -9.91
C ALA A 94 -7.67 -4.61 -9.39
N THR A 95 -7.51 -3.35 -9.79
CA THR A 95 -6.39 -2.52 -9.30
C THR A 95 -6.55 -2.18 -7.83
N ALA A 96 -7.76 -1.82 -7.39
CA ALA A 96 -8.02 -1.54 -5.98
C ALA A 96 -7.79 -2.77 -5.08
N ARG A 97 -8.21 -3.96 -5.52
CA ARG A 97 -7.97 -5.22 -4.80
C ARG A 97 -6.49 -5.57 -4.70
N ALA A 98 -5.76 -5.51 -5.81
CA ALA A 98 -4.32 -5.76 -5.81
C ALA A 98 -3.58 -4.76 -4.93
N LEU A 99 -3.91 -3.46 -5.03
CA LEU A 99 -3.27 -2.43 -4.21
C LEU A 99 -3.59 -2.59 -2.71
N ALA A 100 -4.81 -2.97 -2.35
CA ALA A 100 -5.17 -3.25 -0.95
C ALA A 100 -4.32 -4.39 -0.36
N ARG A 101 -4.12 -5.48 -1.13
CA ARG A 101 -3.27 -6.60 -0.73
C ARG A 101 -1.80 -6.18 -0.59
N ILE A 102 -1.28 -5.42 -1.56
CA ILE A 102 0.08 -4.88 -1.52
C ILE A 102 0.28 -3.99 -0.28
N ILE A 103 -0.62 -3.04 -0.03
CA ILE A 103 -0.55 -2.15 1.14
C ILE A 103 -0.58 -2.96 2.43
N ALA A 104 -1.50 -3.93 2.57
CA ALA A 104 -1.60 -4.75 3.77
C ALA A 104 -0.35 -5.61 3.99
N ARG A 105 0.21 -6.21 2.93
CA ARG A 105 1.44 -6.99 3.02
C ARG A 105 2.63 -6.11 3.43
N ARG A 106 2.77 -4.92 2.84
CA ARG A 106 3.85 -3.96 3.15
C ARG A 106 3.66 -3.21 4.46
N ALA A 107 2.44 -3.18 5.01
CA ALA A 107 2.18 -2.59 6.33
C ALA A 107 2.94 -3.32 7.44
N LEU A 108 3.16 -4.63 7.29
CA LEU A 108 3.91 -5.48 8.23
C LEU A 108 5.42 -5.31 8.18
N GLU A 109 5.96 -4.71 7.11
CA GLU A 109 7.41 -4.52 6.99
C GLU A 109 7.89 -3.42 7.97
N PRO A 110 9.18 -3.37 8.34
CA PRO A 110 9.61 -2.57 9.49
C PRO A 110 9.76 -1.06 9.21
N ARG A 111 9.84 -0.62 7.94
CA ARG A 111 10.14 0.79 7.60
C ARG A 111 8.86 1.62 7.44
N HIS A 112 8.96 2.83 6.91
CA HIS A 112 7.76 3.57 6.53
C HIS A 112 7.07 2.89 5.35
N LEU A 113 5.73 2.97 5.29
CA LEU A 113 4.96 2.24 4.26
C LEU A 113 5.37 2.65 2.83
N TRP A 114 5.65 3.94 2.61
CA TRP A 114 6.08 4.40 1.29
C TRP A 114 7.46 3.85 0.92
N GLU A 115 8.37 3.68 1.88
CA GLU A 115 9.70 3.08 1.66
C GLU A 115 9.60 1.59 1.35
N ASP A 116 8.73 0.86 2.07
CA ASP A 116 8.45 -0.56 1.85
C ASP A 116 7.66 -0.83 0.56
N LEU A 117 7.00 0.19 0.04
CA LEU A 117 6.43 0.20 -1.31
C LEU A 117 7.44 0.64 -2.37
N GLY A 118 8.61 1.15 -2.00
CA GLY A 118 9.60 1.69 -2.93
C GLY A 118 9.22 3.03 -3.58
N LEU A 119 8.22 3.73 -3.04
CA LEU A 119 7.82 5.05 -3.51
C LEU A 119 8.84 6.10 -3.07
N SER A 120 8.86 7.24 -3.77
CA SER A 120 9.82 8.32 -3.48
C SER A 120 9.60 9.02 -2.12
N ASN A 121 8.36 9.17 -1.67
CA ASN A 121 8.01 9.86 -0.43
C ASN A 121 6.56 9.59 0.02
N ARG A 122 6.22 10.08 1.22
CA ARG A 122 4.87 9.99 1.79
C ARG A 122 3.78 10.72 0.96
N PRO A 123 4.01 11.92 0.40
CA PRO A 123 3.06 12.53 -0.53
C PRO A 123 2.71 11.65 -1.74
N ALA A 124 3.69 10.95 -2.35
CA ALA A 124 3.46 10.03 -3.45
C ALA A 124 2.52 8.89 -3.04
N LEU A 125 2.75 8.27 -1.88
CA LEU A 125 1.84 7.26 -1.32
C LEU A 125 0.43 7.81 -1.10
N THR A 126 0.31 9.00 -0.52
CA THR A 126 -1.00 9.64 -0.27
C THR A 126 -1.74 9.91 -1.59
N ALA A 127 -1.03 10.37 -2.61
CA ALA A 127 -1.61 10.62 -3.93
C ALA A 127 -2.02 9.31 -4.63
N LEU A 128 -1.22 8.25 -4.54
CA LEU A 128 -1.56 6.91 -5.04
C LEU A 128 -2.86 6.39 -4.40
N ILE A 129 -2.95 6.48 -3.06
CA ILE A 129 -4.15 6.07 -2.32
C ILE A 129 -5.35 6.94 -2.72
N ALA A 130 -5.20 8.25 -2.88
CA ALA A 130 -6.29 9.12 -3.31
C ALA A 130 -6.84 8.75 -4.69
N ARG A 131 -5.97 8.37 -5.64
CA ARG A 131 -6.40 7.98 -7.00
C ARG A 131 -7.09 6.61 -7.05
N HIS A 132 -6.59 5.63 -6.29
CA HIS A 132 -7.04 4.23 -6.40
C HIS A 132 -7.98 3.77 -5.28
N LEU A 133 -7.97 4.45 -4.13
CA LEU A 133 -8.72 4.12 -2.92
C LEU A 133 -9.30 5.42 -2.29
N PRO A 134 -10.10 6.20 -3.03
CA PRO A 134 -10.46 7.58 -2.65
C PRO A 134 -11.17 7.70 -1.31
N GLY A 135 -12.07 6.76 -0.97
CA GLY A 135 -12.75 6.78 0.32
C GLY A 135 -11.82 6.48 1.51
N LEU A 136 -10.73 5.71 1.29
CA LEU A 136 -9.68 5.52 2.29
C LEU A 136 -8.88 6.81 2.50
N ALA A 137 -8.55 7.53 1.42
CA ALA A 137 -7.89 8.82 1.48
C ALA A 137 -8.71 9.87 2.24
N ALA A 138 -10.01 9.96 1.94
CA ALA A 138 -10.93 10.85 2.62
C ALA A 138 -11.02 10.55 4.13
N ALA A 139 -11.03 9.27 4.50
CA ALA A 139 -11.06 8.86 5.90
C ALA A 139 -9.77 9.23 6.67
N ASN A 140 -8.62 9.31 5.99
CA ASN A 140 -7.36 9.81 6.56
C ASN A 140 -7.17 11.33 6.32
N GLY A 141 -8.25 12.12 6.40
CA GLY A 141 -8.21 13.57 6.10
C GLY A 141 -7.31 14.40 7.01
N GLN A 142 -7.06 13.94 8.25
CA GLN A 142 -6.11 14.57 9.18
C GLN A 142 -4.64 14.21 8.90
N LYS A 143 -4.36 13.42 7.85
CA LYS A 143 -3.01 13.03 7.44
C LYS A 143 -2.24 12.37 8.58
N MET A 144 -2.82 11.35 9.20
CA MET A 144 -2.10 10.46 10.10
C MET A 144 -1.10 9.61 9.29
N ARG A 145 -0.01 9.15 9.93
CA ARG A 145 0.91 8.19 9.29
C ARG A 145 0.13 6.94 8.87
N TRP A 146 0.34 6.47 7.64
CA TRP A 146 -0.55 5.47 7.02
C TRP A 146 -0.67 4.17 7.80
N LYS A 147 0.44 3.58 8.28
CA LYS A 147 0.40 2.38 9.12
C LYS A 147 -0.41 2.63 10.40
N LYS A 148 -0.11 3.73 11.10
CA LYS A 148 -0.84 4.12 12.33
C LYS A 148 -2.33 4.32 12.08
N PHE A 149 -2.71 4.95 10.97
CA PHE A 149 -4.11 5.10 10.56
C PHE A 149 -4.78 3.73 10.36
N LEU A 150 -4.20 2.86 9.52
CA LEU A 150 -4.77 1.54 9.21
C LEU A 150 -4.97 0.71 10.48
N TYR A 151 -3.97 0.63 11.35
CA TYR A 151 -4.07 -0.14 12.59
C TYR A 151 -5.06 0.43 13.60
N ARG A 152 -5.10 1.76 13.74
CA ARG A 152 -6.13 2.39 14.57
C ARG A 152 -7.54 2.05 14.06
N GLN A 153 -7.74 2.08 12.75
CA GLN A 153 -9.03 1.79 12.13
C GLN A 153 -9.44 0.33 12.28
N VAL A 154 -8.52 -0.63 12.12
CA VAL A 154 -8.80 -2.05 12.38
C VAL A 154 -9.23 -2.25 13.84
N CYS A 155 -8.48 -1.73 14.80
CA CYS A 155 -8.81 -1.95 16.20
C CYS A 155 -10.14 -1.30 16.61
N LEU A 156 -10.46 -0.10 16.09
CA LEU A 156 -11.76 0.54 16.32
C LEU A 156 -12.93 -0.31 15.83
N ASP A 157 -12.78 -1.01 14.71
CA ASP A 157 -13.81 -1.91 14.16
C ASP A 157 -14.00 -3.16 15.03
N ASP A 158 -12.90 -3.69 15.60
CA ASP A 158 -12.90 -4.81 16.54
C ASP A 158 -13.37 -4.42 17.97
N GLY A 159 -13.82 -3.17 18.18
CA GLY A 159 -14.20 -2.65 19.50
C GLY A 159 -13.02 -2.47 20.47
N LEU A 160 -11.79 -2.61 19.98
CA LEU A 160 -10.55 -2.44 20.73
C LEU A 160 -9.99 -1.02 20.49
N SER A 161 -10.00 -0.16 21.51
CA SER A 161 -9.33 1.13 21.37
C SER A 161 -7.83 0.97 21.64
N LEU A 162 -7.02 1.02 20.58
CA LEU A 162 -5.56 1.22 20.72
C LEU A 162 -5.21 2.61 21.27
N CYS A 163 -6.15 3.57 21.20
CA CYS A 163 -5.93 4.93 21.66
C CYS A 163 -6.59 5.16 23.02
N LEU A 164 -5.83 5.75 23.95
CA LEU A 164 -6.34 6.10 25.28
C LEU A 164 -7.26 7.34 25.25
N SER A 165 -7.20 8.15 24.18
CA SER A 165 -7.99 9.36 24.04
C SER A 165 -9.12 9.20 23.01
N PRO A 166 -10.37 9.56 23.36
CA PRO A 166 -11.47 9.59 22.39
C PRO A 166 -11.30 10.73 21.36
N VAL A 167 -10.48 11.75 21.66
CA VAL A 167 -10.20 12.88 20.77
C VAL A 167 -8.69 12.93 20.48
N CYS A 168 -8.30 12.94 19.20
CA CYS A 168 -6.89 12.93 18.83
C CYS A 168 -6.14 14.11 19.42
N ASP A 169 -6.69 15.33 19.36
CA ASP A 169 -5.98 16.56 19.72
C ASP A 169 -5.58 16.64 21.21
N ASP A 170 -6.28 15.90 22.08
CA ASP A 170 -5.95 15.79 23.51
C ASP A 170 -5.09 14.55 23.82
N CYS A 171 -4.64 13.81 22.79
CA CYS A 171 -3.81 12.62 22.97
C CYS A 171 -2.34 13.02 23.22
N PRO A 172 -1.72 12.58 24.32
CA PRO A 172 -0.30 12.87 24.58
C PRO A 172 0.64 12.26 23.52
N GLU A 173 0.17 11.27 22.76
CA GLU A 173 0.91 10.62 21.67
C GLU A 173 0.57 11.21 20.28
N TRP A 174 -0.14 12.35 20.21
CA TRP A 174 -0.52 12.98 18.95
C TRP A 174 0.69 13.21 18.04
N ALA A 175 1.80 13.74 18.59
CA ALA A 175 3.02 13.98 17.84
C ALA A 175 3.56 12.70 17.20
N LEU A 176 3.46 11.55 17.88
CA LEU A 176 3.86 10.27 17.31
C LEU A 176 2.93 9.88 16.15
N CYS A 177 1.65 10.19 16.20
CA CYS A 177 0.71 9.80 15.15
C CYS A 177 0.79 10.68 13.89
N PHE A 178 1.13 11.96 14.05
CA PHE A 178 1.02 12.99 13.01
C PHE A 178 2.34 13.66 12.60
N ALA A 179 3.47 13.32 13.23
CA ALA A 179 4.77 13.90 12.88
C ALA A 179 5.14 13.71 11.39
N PRO A 180 5.92 14.65 10.82
CA PRO A 180 6.60 14.44 9.54
C PRO A 180 7.48 13.20 9.62
N GLU A 181 7.46 12.35 8.59
CA GLU A 181 8.21 11.08 8.60
C GLU A 181 9.73 11.27 8.47
N GLU A 182 10.22 12.50 8.23
CA GLU A 182 11.64 12.84 8.31
C GLU A 182 12.19 12.89 9.75
N ALA A 183 11.32 13.00 10.76
CA ALA A 183 11.72 13.21 12.15
C ALA A 183 11.83 11.93 12.99
N ALA A 184 11.49 10.76 12.43
CA ALA A 184 11.43 9.50 13.19
C ALA A 184 12.41 8.46 12.62
N THR A 185 13.70 8.63 12.90
CA THR A 185 14.64 7.51 12.87
C THR A 185 14.11 6.39 13.77
N PRO A 186 14.08 5.11 13.32
CA PRO A 186 13.69 4.02 14.21
C PRO A 186 14.68 3.95 15.38
N ALA A 187 14.16 4.08 16.61
CA ALA A 187 14.91 3.69 17.79
C ALA A 187 15.30 2.21 17.66
N ALA A 188 16.58 1.92 17.85
CA ALA A 188 17.15 0.59 17.79
C ALA A 188 16.36 -0.41 18.68
N PRO A 189 16.30 -1.70 18.31
CA PRO A 189 15.62 -2.69 19.15
C PRO A 189 16.32 -2.77 20.51
N ALA A 190 15.56 -2.54 21.58
CA ALA A 190 15.99 -2.83 22.93
C ALA A 190 16.21 -4.35 23.04
N THR A 191 17.46 -4.77 23.13
CA THR A 191 17.84 -6.12 23.55
C THR A 191 17.36 -6.33 24.98
N ALA A 192 16.22 -7.00 25.14
CA ALA A 192 15.82 -7.55 26.43
C ALA A 192 16.65 -8.81 26.70
N ALA A 193 17.71 -8.66 27.48
CA ALA A 193 18.24 -9.77 28.26
C ALA A 193 17.19 -10.11 29.34
N HIS A 194 16.69 -11.34 29.34
CA HIS A 194 15.96 -11.90 30.49
C HIS A 194 16.91 -12.79 31.30
N PRO A 195 16.80 -12.77 32.64
CA PRO A 195 17.60 -13.61 33.54
C PRO A 195 17.27 -15.10 33.41
#